data_AF-A0A7V9JD75-F1
#
_entry.id   AF-A0A7V9JD75-F1
#
_cell.length_a   1.000
_cell.length_b   1.000
_cell.length_c   1.000
_cell.angle_alpha   90.00
_cell.angle_beta   90.00
_cell.angle_gamma   90.00
#
_symmetry.space_group_name_H-M   'P 1'
#
loop_
_entity.id
_entity.type
_entity.pdbx_description
1 polymer ?
#
loop_
_entity_poly.entity_id
_entity_poly.type
_entity_poly.pdbx_seq_one_letter_code
_entity_poly.pdbx_strand_id
1 'polypeptide(L)'
;MNSSTPSYHETASPETVPTPAIRDFRFLKTDDLLSEFNHLAEWRLDLKARSADTSYFDATLTPMLKELEGRKRLREAYQDDPLCPVWPDTRDQRYQRLLADARDLKAIWPLERYLATVVGVDLRQSGRHATCRCPLGTHDDTTLSFVAYPDDHFHCYGCGKHGDIFTLTGVYFGIDSFADQVRKVEAITGTMVESARIIVANEEQVIRDIEAVLS
;
A
#
# COMPACT_ATOMS: atom_id res chain seq x y z
N MET A 1 -36.71 -4.30 15.06
CA MET A 1 -35.80 -5.18 15.81
C MET A 1 -34.41 -4.93 15.25
N ASN A 2 -33.71 -3.97 15.87
CA ASN A 2 -32.36 -3.57 15.46
C ASN A 2 -31.35 -4.56 16.03
N SER A 3 -30.75 -5.36 15.15
CA SER A 3 -29.54 -6.12 15.45
C SER A 3 -28.34 -5.29 14.99
N SER A 4 -27.92 -4.37 15.87
CA SER A 4 -26.66 -3.64 15.73
C SER A 4 -25.51 -4.59 16.03
N THR A 5 -24.79 -5.03 15.02
CA THR A 5 -23.45 -5.62 15.21
C THR A 5 -22.49 -4.50 15.61
N PRO A 6 -21.72 -4.66 16.71
CA PRO A 6 -20.82 -3.62 17.17
C PRO A 6 -19.65 -3.44 16.21
N SER A 7 -19.27 -2.18 16.01
CA SER A 7 -18.07 -1.77 15.30
C SER A 7 -16.82 -2.34 15.98
N TYR A 8 -15.85 -2.79 15.19
CA TYR A 8 -14.54 -3.29 15.66
C TYR A 8 -13.79 -2.29 16.56
N HIS A 9 -14.17 -1.01 16.52
CA HIS A 9 -13.58 0.03 17.36
C HIS A 9 -14.10 0.05 18.81
N GLU A 10 -15.20 -0.63 19.12
CA GLU A 10 -15.84 -0.57 20.45
C GLU A 10 -15.54 -1.76 21.37
N THR A 11 -14.82 -2.79 20.90
CA THR A 11 -14.55 -4.00 21.71
C THR A 11 -13.08 -4.33 21.90
N ALA A 12 -12.14 -3.52 21.41
CA ALA A 12 -10.73 -3.70 21.73
C ALA A 12 -10.43 -3.20 23.17
N SER A 13 -11.03 -3.89 24.15
CA SER A 13 -10.47 -3.97 25.50
C SER A 13 -9.08 -4.58 25.36
N PRO A 14 -8.04 -4.07 26.06
CA PRO A 14 -6.66 -4.53 25.95
C PRO A 14 -6.45 -6.02 26.32
N GLU A 15 -7.51 -6.74 26.72
CA GLU A 15 -7.49 -8.12 27.19
C GLU A 15 -7.74 -9.19 26.10
N THR A 16 -7.92 -8.83 24.83
CA THR A 16 -8.06 -9.83 23.75
C THR A 16 -7.06 -9.62 22.63
N VAL A 17 -5.79 -9.67 22.99
CA VAL A 17 -4.73 -10.01 22.02
C VAL A 17 -5.08 -11.40 21.46
N PRO A 18 -5.32 -11.55 20.14
CA PRO A 18 -5.59 -12.87 19.58
C PRO A 18 -4.40 -13.78 19.86
N THR A 19 -4.65 -14.95 20.44
CA THR A 19 -3.61 -15.97 20.61
C THR A 19 -2.99 -16.21 19.24
N PRO A 20 -1.66 -16.09 19.06
CA PRO A 20 -1.06 -16.33 17.76
C PRO A 20 -1.30 -17.81 17.45
N ALA A 21 -2.25 -18.10 16.56
CA ALA A 21 -2.26 -19.38 15.87
C ALA A 21 -0.82 -19.56 15.38
N ILE A 22 -0.20 -20.70 15.69
CA ILE A 22 1.18 -21.00 15.31
C ILE A 22 1.24 -20.89 13.77
N ARG A 23 1.58 -19.70 13.27
CA ARG A 23 1.68 -19.41 11.85
C ARG A 23 3.05 -19.93 11.44
N ASP A 24 3.04 -20.97 10.63
CA ASP A 24 4.26 -21.49 10.06
C ASP A 24 4.73 -20.57 8.92
N PHE A 25 5.58 -19.61 9.26
CA PHE A 25 6.09 -18.59 8.33
C PHE A 25 6.85 -19.19 7.14
N ARG A 26 7.31 -20.44 7.23
CA ARG A 26 8.02 -21.15 6.16
C ARG A 26 7.21 -21.28 4.87
N PHE A 27 5.88 -21.27 4.96
CA PHE A 27 4.99 -21.43 3.80
C PHE A 27 4.50 -20.11 3.20
N LEU A 28 4.81 -18.97 3.83
CA LEU A 28 4.46 -17.66 3.28
C LEU A 28 5.42 -17.26 2.16
N LYS A 29 4.94 -16.52 1.15
CA LYS A 29 5.84 -15.88 0.17
C LYS A 29 6.71 -14.86 0.89
N THR A 30 7.91 -14.63 0.38
CA THR A 30 8.88 -13.72 1.01
C THR A 30 8.33 -12.30 1.10
N ASP A 31 7.61 -11.87 0.07
CA ASP A 31 7.04 -10.51 0.03
C ASP A 31 5.88 -10.36 1.03
N ASP A 32 5.03 -11.37 1.16
CA ASP A 32 3.95 -11.39 2.16
C ASP A 32 4.52 -11.38 3.58
N LEU A 33 5.57 -12.19 3.83
CA LEU A 33 6.24 -12.25 5.13
C LEU A 33 6.97 -10.95 5.49
N LEU A 34 7.66 -10.34 4.52
CA LEU A 34 8.32 -9.04 4.70
C LEU A 34 7.31 -7.94 5.00
N SER A 35 6.20 -7.91 4.26
CA SER A 35 5.19 -6.87 4.45
C SER A 35 4.53 -7.00 5.82
N GLU A 36 4.09 -8.22 6.19
CA GLU A 36 3.50 -8.49 7.51
C GLU A 36 4.49 -8.13 8.64
N PHE A 37 5.79 -8.43 8.47
CA PHE A 37 6.82 -8.09 9.45
C PHE A 37 6.92 -6.57 9.65
N ASN A 38 6.98 -5.81 8.54
CA ASN A 38 7.08 -4.36 8.59
C ASN A 38 5.84 -3.75 9.27
N HIS A 39 4.64 -4.20 8.90
CA HIS A 39 3.40 -3.71 9.49
C HIS A 39 3.33 -3.97 11.00
N LEU A 40 3.65 -5.20 11.45
CA LEU A 40 3.68 -5.53 12.88
C LEU A 40 4.78 -4.76 13.62
N ALA A 41 5.92 -4.51 12.98
CA ALA A 41 7.01 -3.74 13.57
C ALA A 41 6.63 -2.26 13.77
N GLU A 42 5.97 -1.65 12.79
CA GLU A 42 5.44 -0.28 12.88
C GLU A 42 4.38 -0.18 13.98
N TRP A 43 3.42 -1.10 13.99
CA TRP A 43 2.37 -1.10 15.01
C TRP A 43 2.94 -1.27 16.43
N ARG A 44 3.96 -2.12 16.58
CA ARG A 44 4.70 -2.25 17.83
C ARG A 44 5.32 -0.91 18.27
N LEU A 45 5.93 -0.15 17.36
CA LEU A 45 6.51 1.16 17.67
C LEU A 45 5.43 2.14 18.14
N ASP A 46 4.27 2.12 17.48
CA ASP A 46 3.12 2.95 17.80
C ASP A 46 2.54 2.68 19.20
N LEU A 47 2.39 1.41 19.56
CA LEU A 47 1.95 1.01 20.90
C LEU A 47 2.98 1.33 21.96
N LYS A 48 4.27 1.11 21.65
CA LYS A 48 5.38 1.46 22.54
C LYS A 48 5.42 2.97 22.83
N ALA A 49 5.14 3.81 21.83
CA ALA A 49 5.05 5.26 22.00
C ALA A 49 3.90 5.69 22.92
N ARG A 50 2.88 4.85 23.08
CA ARG A 50 1.74 5.05 23.98
C ARG A 50 1.91 4.33 25.33
N SER A 51 3.11 3.82 25.61
CA SER A 51 3.42 3.02 26.81
C SER A 51 2.49 1.80 27.00
N ALA A 52 2.00 1.23 25.90
CA ALA A 52 1.16 0.03 25.92
C ALA A 52 2.00 -1.25 25.91
N ASP A 53 1.38 -2.38 26.27
CA ASP A 53 2.02 -3.70 26.18
C ASP A 53 2.33 -4.06 24.71
N THR A 54 3.51 -4.64 24.50
CA THR A 54 4.02 -5.06 23.19
C THR A 54 4.48 -6.52 23.16
N SER A 55 4.26 -7.27 24.25
CA SER A 55 4.69 -8.66 24.42
C SER A 55 4.27 -9.59 23.27
N TYR A 56 3.07 -9.39 22.74
CA TYR A 56 2.55 -10.09 21.56
C TYR A 56 3.40 -9.89 20.30
N PHE A 57 3.81 -8.66 20.03
CA PHE A 57 4.61 -8.31 18.86
C PHE A 57 6.00 -8.91 18.98
N ASP A 58 6.59 -8.90 20.18
CA ASP A 58 7.90 -9.51 20.41
C ASP A 58 7.89 -11.02 20.12
N ALA A 59 6.84 -11.71 20.58
CA ALA A 59 6.64 -13.14 20.34
C ALA A 59 6.39 -13.48 18.86
N THR A 60 5.85 -12.54 18.07
CA THR A 60 5.49 -12.75 16.66
C THR A 60 6.60 -12.31 15.70
N LEU A 61 7.21 -11.14 15.93
CA LEU A 61 8.26 -10.57 15.08
C LEU A 61 9.55 -11.39 15.10
N THR A 62 9.91 -11.96 16.26
CA THR A 62 11.14 -12.75 16.42
C THR A 62 11.20 -13.95 15.46
N PRO A 63 10.20 -14.86 15.42
CA PRO A 63 10.22 -15.97 14.48
C PRO A 63 10.11 -15.53 13.00
N MET A 64 9.41 -14.44 12.70
CA MET A 64 9.37 -13.87 11.34
C MET A 64 10.75 -13.39 10.89
N LEU A 65 11.44 -12.62 11.73
CA LEU A 65 12.80 -12.14 11.45
C LEU A 65 13.77 -13.30 11.22
N LYS A 66 13.70 -14.32 12.07
CA LYS A 66 14.51 -15.53 11.93
C LYS A 66 14.28 -16.25 10.59
N GLU A 67 13.03 -16.33 10.15
CA GLU A 67 12.68 -16.90 8.84
C GLU A 67 13.21 -16.04 7.69
N LEU A 68 13.04 -14.71 7.75
CA LEU A 68 13.57 -13.77 6.75
C LEU A 68 15.10 -13.83 6.64
N GLU A 69 15.80 -13.86 7.77
CA GLU A 69 17.25 -14.05 7.83
C GLU A 69 17.69 -15.41 7.27
N GLY A 70 16.88 -16.46 7.48
CA GLY A 70 17.08 -17.77 6.87
C GLY A 70 17.01 -17.72 5.35
N ARG A 71 15.97 -17.07 4.80
CA ARG A 71 15.80 -16.89 3.35
C ARG A 71 16.91 -16.04 2.73
N LYS A 72 17.33 -14.97 3.42
CA LYS A 72 18.47 -14.15 3.01
C LYS A 72 19.75 -14.98 2.93
N ARG A 73 20.06 -15.76 3.97
CA ARG A 73 21.25 -16.64 3.98
C ARG A 73 21.22 -17.68 2.86
N LEU A 74 20.07 -18.32 2.63
CA LEU A 74 19.93 -19.27 1.52
C LEU A 74 20.20 -18.57 0.18
N ARG A 75 19.65 -17.37 -0.04
CA ARG A 75 19.91 -16.62 -1.26
C ARG A 75 21.38 -16.28 -1.43
N GLU A 76 22.05 -15.80 -0.39
CA GLU A 76 23.48 -15.48 -0.45
C GLU A 76 24.31 -16.73 -0.74
N ALA A 77 23.95 -17.89 -0.18
CA ALA A 77 24.64 -19.16 -0.42
C ALA A 77 24.47 -19.69 -1.84
N TYR A 78 23.32 -19.44 -2.48
CA TYR A 78 23.00 -19.91 -3.84
C TYR A 78 23.05 -18.80 -4.88
N GLN A 79 23.68 -17.65 -4.60
CA GLN A 79 23.68 -16.49 -5.50
C GLN A 79 24.31 -16.79 -6.87
N ASP A 80 25.25 -17.75 -6.93
CA ASP A 80 25.94 -18.19 -8.15
C ASP A 80 25.25 -19.40 -8.80
N ASP A 81 24.17 -19.92 -8.22
CA ASP A 81 23.40 -21.04 -8.78
C ASP A 81 22.62 -20.56 -10.01
N PRO A 82 22.74 -21.21 -11.18
CA PRO A 82 21.98 -20.86 -12.39
C PRO A 82 20.45 -20.87 -12.23
N LEU A 83 19.93 -21.57 -11.22
CA LEU A 83 18.50 -21.63 -10.90
C LEU A 83 18.08 -20.62 -9.82
N CYS A 84 19.02 -19.89 -9.21
CA CYS A 84 18.67 -18.84 -8.27
C CYS A 84 17.93 -17.73 -9.03
N PRO A 85 16.72 -17.34 -8.60
CA PRO A 85 15.97 -16.29 -9.27
C PRO A 85 16.76 -14.99 -9.26
N VAL A 86 16.84 -14.34 -10.43
CA VAL A 86 17.53 -13.06 -10.60
C VAL A 86 16.86 -12.03 -9.69
N TRP A 87 17.63 -11.51 -8.75
CA TRP A 87 17.19 -10.40 -7.92
C TRP A 87 17.63 -9.07 -8.54
N PRO A 88 16.79 -8.02 -8.44
CA PRO A 88 17.20 -6.70 -8.91
C PRO A 88 18.46 -6.29 -8.14
N ASP A 89 19.57 -6.12 -8.84
CA ASP A 89 20.75 -5.50 -8.26
C ASP A 89 20.39 -4.05 -7.95
N THR A 90 20.31 -3.70 -6.67
CA THR A 90 20.01 -2.33 -6.27
C THR A 90 21.12 -1.36 -6.70
N ARG A 91 22.29 -1.83 -7.12
CA ARG A 91 23.35 -1.00 -7.70
C ARG A 91 23.22 -0.82 -9.22
N ASP A 92 22.32 -1.56 -9.87
CA ASP A 92 22.02 -1.40 -11.29
C ASP A 92 21.41 -0.01 -11.54
N GLN A 93 22.04 0.75 -12.44
CA GLN A 93 21.57 2.08 -12.83
C GLN A 93 20.13 2.07 -13.36
N ARG A 94 19.70 0.99 -14.03
CA ARG A 94 18.32 0.84 -14.52
C ARG A 94 17.33 0.70 -13.38
N TYR A 95 17.68 -0.11 -12.37
CA TYR A 95 16.83 -0.27 -11.20
C TYR A 95 16.79 0.99 -10.33
N GLN A 96 17.92 1.70 -10.21
CA GLN A 96 17.98 2.99 -9.52
C GLN A 96 17.12 4.07 -10.19
N ARG A 97 17.07 4.08 -11.53
CA ARG A 97 16.13 4.95 -12.28
C ARG A 97 14.69 4.58 -12.00
N LEU A 98 14.34 3.29 -12.05
CA LEU A 98 12.99 2.82 -11.70
C LEU A 98 12.56 3.28 -10.30
N LEU A 99 13.46 3.21 -9.30
CA LEU A 99 13.18 3.70 -7.96
C LEU A 99 13.05 5.23 -7.87
N ALA A 100 13.74 5.97 -8.73
CA ALA A 100 13.56 7.42 -8.86
C ALA A 100 12.18 7.73 -9.45
N ASP A 101 11.82 7.09 -10.56
CA ASP A 101 10.53 7.25 -11.23
C ASP A 101 9.37 6.91 -10.27
N ALA A 102 9.50 5.82 -9.50
CA ALA A 102 8.52 5.44 -8.49
C ALA A 102 8.35 6.51 -7.39
N ARG A 103 9.45 7.11 -6.92
CA ARG A 103 9.41 8.19 -5.92
C ARG A 103 8.74 9.44 -6.47
N ASP A 104 9.06 9.81 -7.71
CA ASP A 104 8.48 10.97 -8.37
C ASP A 104 6.97 10.78 -8.57
N LEU A 105 6.53 9.58 -8.94
CA LEU A 105 5.11 9.23 -9.02
C LEU A 105 4.42 9.35 -7.67
N LYS A 106 4.98 8.85 -6.56
CA LYS A 106 4.41 9.01 -5.21
C LYS A 106 4.34 10.48 -4.78
N ALA A 107 5.32 11.29 -5.16
CA ALA A 107 5.30 12.72 -4.86
C ALA A 107 4.17 13.46 -5.59
N ILE A 108 3.86 13.07 -6.84
CA ILE A 108 2.76 13.66 -7.63
C ILE A 108 1.40 13.09 -7.19
N TRP A 109 1.38 11.79 -6.88
CA TRP A 109 0.20 10.99 -6.55
C TRP A 109 0.36 10.32 -5.18
N PRO A 110 0.32 11.11 -4.09
CA PRO A 110 0.21 10.52 -2.76
C PRO A 110 -1.05 9.65 -2.71
N LEU A 111 -1.01 8.61 -1.90
CA LEU A 111 -1.99 7.56 -1.76
C LEU A 111 -3.41 8.09 -1.64
N GLU A 112 -3.67 9.07 -0.77
CA GLU A 112 -5.02 9.66 -0.63
C GLU A 112 -5.52 10.28 -1.95
N ARG A 113 -4.65 11.02 -2.65
CA ARG A 113 -4.98 11.60 -3.95
C ARG A 113 -5.21 10.50 -5.00
N TYR A 114 -4.36 9.49 -5.02
CA TYR A 114 -4.48 8.36 -5.94
C TYR A 114 -5.79 7.59 -5.71
N LEU A 115 -6.14 7.32 -4.46
CA LEU A 115 -7.39 6.68 -4.06
C LEU A 115 -8.61 7.51 -4.50
N ALA A 116 -8.63 8.80 -4.20
CA ALA A 116 -9.76 9.66 -4.56
C ALA A 116 -9.91 9.85 -6.08
N THR A 117 -8.80 10.01 -6.79
CA THR A 117 -8.81 10.45 -8.21
C THR A 117 -8.75 9.28 -9.19
N VAL A 118 -7.89 8.31 -8.93
CA VAL A 118 -7.62 7.20 -9.86
C VAL A 118 -8.52 6.00 -9.53
N VAL A 119 -8.66 5.67 -8.25
CA VAL A 119 -9.52 4.56 -7.81
C VAL A 119 -10.98 5.01 -7.71
N GLY A 120 -11.24 6.27 -7.37
CA GLY A 120 -12.58 6.83 -7.27
C GLY A 120 -13.29 6.47 -5.96
N VAL A 121 -12.56 6.41 -4.85
CA VAL A 121 -13.15 6.14 -3.53
C VAL A 121 -13.35 7.40 -2.70
N ASP A 122 -14.47 7.43 -1.97
CA ASP A 122 -14.72 8.45 -0.96
C ASP A 122 -13.92 8.15 0.31
N LEU A 123 -12.98 9.04 0.62
CA LEU A 123 -12.17 8.97 1.83
C LEU A 123 -12.84 9.73 2.98
N ARG A 124 -12.92 9.09 4.14
CA ARG A 124 -13.35 9.71 5.39
C ARG A 124 -12.16 9.97 6.29
N GLN A 125 -11.97 11.22 6.70
CA GLN A 125 -10.89 11.58 7.62
C GLN A 125 -11.16 11.06 9.04
N SER A 126 -10.14 10.47 9.66
CA SER A 126 -10.16 9.92 11.01
C SER A 126 -8.84 10.22 11.73
N GLY A 127 -8.78 11.40 12.35
CA GLY A 127 -7.56 11.90 13.00
C GLY A 127 -6.51 12.25 11.96
N ARG A 128 -5.39 11.51 11.95
CA ARG A 128 -4.32 11.68 10.96
C ARG A 128 -4.44 10.73 9.76
N HIS A 129 -5.37 9.78 9.79
CA HIS A 129 -5.51 8.77 8.75
C HIS A 129 -6.80 9.03 7.97
N ALA A 130 -6.87 8.50 6.75
CA ALA A 130 -8.11 8.44 5.98
C ALA A 130 -8.62 7.00 5.95
N THR A 131 -9.94 6.81 5.99
CA THR A 131 -10.56 5.48 5.91
C THR A 131 -11.59 5.40 4.79
N CYS A 132 -11.71 4.22 4.19
CA CYS A 132 -12.73 3.92 3.18
C CYS A 132 -13.10 2.43 3.23
N ARG A 133 -14.06 2.03 2.39
CA ARG A 133 -14.30 0.61 2.11
C ARG A 133 -13.13 0.07 1.30
N CYS A 134 -12.83 -1.21 1.47
CA CYS A 134 -11.80 -1.87 0.69
C CYS A 134 -12.10 -1.80 -0.80
N PRO A 135 -11.22 -1.18 -1.59
CA PRO A 135 -11.49 -1.02 -3.01
C PRO A 135 -10.92 -2.19 -3.83
N LEU A 136 -10.14 -3.08 -3.20
CA LEU A 136 -9.41 -4.17 -3.86
C LEU A 136 -10.29 -5.31 -4.40
N GLY A 137 -11.59 -5.34 -4.07
CA GLY A 137 -12.51 -6.38 -4.53
C GLY A 137 -12.17 -7.81 -4.08
N THR A 138 -11.24 -7.97 -3.14
CA THR A 138 -10.79 -9.29 -2.65
C THR A 138 -11.66 -9.84 -1.52
N HIS A 139 -12.64 -9.07 -1.06
CA HIS A 139 -13.66 -9.49 -0.10
C HIS A 139 -14.88 -8.56 -0.20
N ASP A 140 -16.01 -9.00 0.35
CA ASP A 140 -17.18 -8.14 0.53
C ASP A 140 -16.97 -7.23 1.75
N ASP A 141 -16.96 -5.91 1.53
CA ASP A 141 -16.73 -4.93 2.57
C ASP A 141 -17.95 -4.02 2.78
N THR A 142 -18.65 -4.28 3.89
CA THR A 142 -19.79 -3.48 4.33
C THR A 142 -19.36 -2.38 5.30
N THR A 143 -18.09 -2.36 5.72
CA THR A 143 -17.52 -1.44 6.73
C THR A 143 -16.36 -0.62 6.16
N LEU A 144 -15.82 0.33 6.93
CA LEU A 144 -14.63 1.09 6.51
C LEU A 144 -13.35 0.34 6.91
N SER A 145 -13.06 -0.78 6.26
CA SER A 145 -11.94 -1.65 6.65
C SER A 145 -10.57 -1.20 6.12
N PHE A 146 -10.54 -0.27 5.17
CA PHE A 146 -9.32 0.23 4.53
C PHE A 146 -8.87 1.53 5.19
N VAL A 147 -7.61 1.59 5.61
CA VAL A 147 -6.98 2.75 6.24
C VAL A 147 -5.77 3.19 5.43
N ALA A 148 -5.73 4.46 5.03
CA ALA A 148 -4.58 5.13 4.42
C ALA A 148 -3.90 6.01 5.46
N TYR A 149 -2.57 5.89 5.57
CA TYR A 149 -1.75 6.55 6.56
C TYR A 149 -0.94 7.73 5.96
N PRO A 150 -0.57 8.75 6.75
CA PRO A 150 0.18 9.92 6.31
C PRO A 150 1.52 9.66 5.61
N ASP A 151 2.14 8.52 5.90
CA ASP A 151 3.41 8.05 5.36
C ASP A 151 3.24 7.24 4.07
N ASP A 152 2.09 7.41 3.41
CA ASP A 152 1.83 6.99 2.03
C ASP A 152 1.75 5.47 1.84
N HIS A 153 1.25 4.77 2.86
CA HIS A 153 0.90 3.36 2.83
C HIS A 153 -0.54 3.12 3.29
N PHE A 154 -1.09 1.95 2.97
CA PHE A 154 -2.41 1.52 3.42
C PHE A 154 -2.36 0.17 4.13
N HIS A 155 -3.39 -0.09 4.93
CA HIS A 155 -3.74 -1.42 5.41
C HIS A 155 -5.26 -1.63 5.32
N CYS A 156 -5.67 -2.79 4.83
CA CYS A 156 -7.06 -3.22 4.86
C CYS A 156 -7.26 -4.33 5.89
N TYR A 157 -7.95 -4.00 6.97
CA TYR A 157 -8.23 -4.93 8.07
C TYR A 157 -9.22 -6.04 7.70
N GLY A 158 -9.97 -5.89 6.60
CA GLY A 158 -10.89 -6.92 6.12
C GLY A 158 -10.21 -8.04 5.33
N CYS A 159 -9.26 -7.72 4.44
CA CYS A 159 -8.55 -8.70 3.62
C CYS A 159 -7.06 -8.91 3.97
N GLY A 160 -6.50 -8.11 4.88
CA GLY A 160 -5.10 -8.16 5.29
C GLY A 160 -4.10 -7.57 4.28
N LYS A 161 -4.57 -7.05 3.13
CA LYS A 161 -3.69 -6.42 2.14
C LYS A 161 -3.23 -5.05 2.63
N HIS A 162 -1.98 -4.74 2.31
CA HIS A 162 -1.31 -3.50 2.65
C HIS A 162 -0.24 -3.18 1.62
N GLY A 163 0.26 -1.96 1.61
CA GLY A 163 1.26 -1.49 0.65
C GLY A 163 1.02 -0.04 0.26
N ASP A 164 1.33 0.32 -0.98
CA ASP A 164 1.13 1.67 -1.49
C ASP A 164 0.39 1.68 -2.84
N ILE A 165 0.45 2.80 -3.57
CA ILE A 165 -0.19 2.97 -4.87
C ILE A 165 0.25 1.89 -5.89
N PHE A 166 1.48 1.38 -5.80
CA PHE A 166 1.99 0.34 -6.69
C PHE A 166 1.41 -1.02 -6.31
N THR A 167 1.32 -1.33 -5.02
CA THR A 167 0.67 -2.55 -4.54
C THR A 167 -0.82 -2.57 -4.90
N LEU A 168 -1.53 -1.46 -4.70
CA LEU A 168 -2.92 -1.29 -5.15
C LEU A 168 -3.07 -1.61 -6.63
N THR A 169 -2.23 -0.98 -7.45
CA THR A 169 -2.22 -1.17 -8.91
C THR A 169 -1.90 -2.62 -9.28
N GLY A 170 -0.93 -3.24 -8.59
CA GLY A 170 -0.59 -4.65 -8.76
C GLY A 170 -1.80 -5.56 -8.54
N VAL A 171 -2.56 -5.32 -7.47
CA VAL A 171 -3.76 -6.11 -7.16
C VAL A 171 -4.86 -5.90 -8.21
N TYR A 172 -5.15 -4.65 -8.60
CA TYR A 172 -6.20 -4.38 -9.59
C TYR A 172 -5.94 -4.99 -10.97
N PHE A 173 -4.68 -4.96 -11.40
CA PHE A 173 -4.30 -5.37 -12.75
C PHE A 173 -3.65 -6.75 -12.82
N GLY A 174 -3.53 -7.46 -11.69
CA GLY A 174 -2.87 -8.77 -11.63
C GLY A 174 -1.39 -8.71 -12.01
N ILE A 175 -0.68 -7.66 -11.56
CA ILE A 175 0.73 -7.41 -11.86
C ILE A 175 1.57 -7.70 -10.61
N ASP A 176 2.44 -8.70 -10.70
CA ASP A 176 3.34 -9.06 -9.60
C ASP A 176 4.66 -8.27 -9.61
N SER A 177 5.14 -7.89 -10.79
CA SER A 177 6.42 -7.20 -10.97
C SER A 177 6.30 -5.72 -10.58
N PHE A 178 7.14 -5.27 -9.63
CA PHE A 178 7.21 -3.86 -9.23
C PHE A 178 7.48 -2.93 -10.43
N ALA A 179 8.36 -3.33 -11.35
CA ALA A 179 8.64 -2.51 -12.54
C ALA A 179 7.41 -2.30 -13.42
N ASP A 180 6.57 -3.33 -13.55
CA ASP A 180 5.34 -3.24 -14.33
C ASP A 180 4.23 -2.49 -13.58
N GLN A 181 4.20 -2.59 -12.24
CA GLN A 181 3.31 -1.77 -11.41
C GLN A 181 3.64 -0.28 -11.58
N VAL A 182 4.92 0.10 -11.53
CA VAL A 182 5.38 1.49 -11.75
C VAL A 182 4.96 1.99 -13.13
N ARG A 183 5.25 1.24 -14.19
CA ARG A 183 4.83 1.58 -15.56
C ARG A 183 3.31 1.71 -15.69
N LYS A 184 2.56 0.88 -14.98
CA LYS A 184 1.10 0.92 -15.01
C LYS A 184 0.57 2.18 -14.34
N VAL A 185 1.12 2.56 -13.17
CA VAL A 185 0.79 3.83 -12.51
C VAL A 185 1.10 5.00 -13.41
N GLU A 186 2.30 5.03 -14.01
CA GLU A 186 2.72 6.07 -14.96
C GLU A 186 1.75 6.17 -16.14
N ALA A 187 1.38 5.05 -16.77
CA ALA A 187 0.49 5.05 -17.92
C ALA A 187 -0.92 5.57 -17.57
N ILE A 188 -1.49 5.14 -16.44
CA ILE A 188 -2.83 5.57 -16.00
C ILE A 188 -2.80 7.07 -15.69
N THR A 189 -1.84 7.49 -14.87
CA THR A 189 -1.78 8.86 -14.37
C THR A 189 -1.28 9.87 -15.40
N GLY A 190 -0.35 9.49 -16.27
CA GLY A 190 0.14 10.32 -17.37
C GLY A 190 -0.98 10.64 -18.37
N THR A 191 -1.84 9.66 -18.68
CA THR A 191 -3.02 9.88 -19.52
C THR A 191 -3.99 10.88 -18.87
N MET A 192 -4.16 10.83 -17.55
CA MET A 192 -5.02 11.76 -16.81
C MET A 192 -4.45 13.18 -16.78
N VAL A 193 -3.13 13.33 -16.57
CA VAL A 193 -2.47 14.65 -16.60
C VAL A 193 -2.59 15.28 -17.98
N GLU A 194 -2.40 14.49 -19.04
CA GLU A 194 -2.54 14.98 -20.42
C GLU A 194 -3.98 15.39 -20.75
N SER A 195 -4.96 14.57 -20.35
CA SER A 195 -6.37 14.88 -20.54
C SER A 195 -6.78 16.18 -19.82
N ALA A 196 -6.31 16.37 -18.58
CA ALA A 196 -6.57 17.60 -17.82
C ALA A 196 -5.94 18.83 -18.47
N ARG A 197 -4.70 18.72 -19.00
CA ARG A 197 -4.03 19.82 -19.72
C ARG A 197 -4.79 20.24 -20.97
N ILE A 198 -5.30 19.29 -21.75
CA ILE A 198 -6.07 19.57 -22.96
C ILE A 198 -7.35 20.33 -22.63
N ILE A 199 -8.07 19.94 -21.58
CA ILE A 199 -9.31 20.61 -21.16
C ILE A 199 -9.03 22.07 -20.79
N VAL A 200 -8.03 22.32 -19.94
CA VAL A 200 -7.67 23.68 -19.51
C VAL A 200 -7.23 24.54 -20.69
N ALA A 201 -6.38 24.02 -21.58
CA ALA A 201 -5.95 24.73 -22.78
C ALA A 201 -7.12 25.10 -23.71
N ASN A 202 -8.12 24.21 -23.83
CA ASN A 202 -9.33 24.48 -24.60
C ASN A 202 -10.20 25.56 -23.95
N GLU A 203 -10.36 25.55 -22.62
CA GLU A 203 -11.11 26.59 -21.90
C GLU A 203 -10.48 27.97 -22.08
N GLU A 204 -9.16 28.08 -21.93
CA GLU A 204 -8.42 29.33 -22.16
C GLU A 204 -8.57 29.84 -23.59
N GLN A 205 -8.56 28.92 -24.58
CA GLN A 205 -8.76 29.29 -25.98
C GLN A 205 -10.18 29.81 -26.24
N VAL A 206 -11.20 29.15 -25.70
CA VAL A 206 -12.60 29.59 -25.82
C VAL A 206 -12.80 30.97 -25.21
N ILE A 207 -12.19 31.26 -24.06
CA ILE A 207 -12.24 32.58 -23.43
C ILE A 207 -11.63 33.63 -24.34
N ARG A 208 -10.43 33.38 -24.91
CA ARG A 208 -9.77 34.30 -25.85
C ARG A 208 -10.60 34.55 -27.10
N ASP A 209 -11.22 33.51 -27.65
CA ASP A 209 -12.06 33.63 -28.84
C ASP A 209 -13.33 34.45 -28.55
N ILE A 210 -13.92 34.31 -27.37
CA ILE A 210 -15.05 35.14 -26.91
C ILE A 210 -14.61 36.59 -26.76
N GLU A 211 -13.48 36.86 -26.11
CA GLU A 211 -12.94 38.21 -25.93
C GLU A 211 -12.67 38.90 -27.27
N ALA A 212 -12.14 38.17 -28.26
CA ALA A 212 -11.87 38.69 -29.60
C ALA A 212 -13.15 39.01 -30.41
N VAL A 213 -14.28 38.34 -30.12
CA VAL A 213 -15.58 38.65 -30.74
C VAL A 213 -16.26 39.84 -30.06
N LEU A 214 -15.96 40.08 -28.78
CA LEU A 214 -16.52 41.19 -27.98
C LEU A 214 -15.73 42.50 -28.09
N SER A 215 -14.54 42.47 -28.71
CA SER A 215 -13.68 43.64 -29.00
C SER A 215 -13.95 44.22 -30.40
#